data_AF-A0A7W1DUU1-F1
#
_entry.id   AF-A0A7W1DUU1-F1
#
_cell.length_a   1.000
_cell.length_b   1.000
_cell.length_c   1.000
_cell.angle_alpha   90.00
_cell.angle_beta   90.00
_cell.angle_gamma   90.00
#
_symmetry.space_group_name_H-M   'P 1'
#
loop_
_entity.id
_entity.type
_entity.pdbx_description
1 polymer ?
#
loop_
_entity_poly.entity_id
_entity_poly.type
_entity_poly.pdbx_seq_one_letter_code
_entity_poly.pdbx_strand_id
1 'polypeptide(L)'
;MRFTVVDGNGAMSFVAPGYALKILTAACSKRPSDHRALIAYAEEYDPRLADGVVKGLSQFDDARDQAAPATKPASAADEAVTAPPPFRVVDELTRRRSLEPEHAGLVVFNLTAKRIVQIQNSYAVLLRKDRGRLRRNGRPVRKLYTYELPADWSIVP
;
A
#
# COMPACT_ATOMS: atom_id res chain seq x y z
N MET A 1 0.18 -9.57 0.19
CA MET A 1 -1.04 -8.94 -0.36
C MET A 1 -0.61 -7.68 -1.07
N ARG A 2 -1.13 -7.45 -2.27
CA ARG A 2 -0.88 -6.23 -3.02
C ARG A 2 -1.88 -5.15 -2.60
N PHE A 3 -1.37 -3.95 -2.44
CA PHE A 3 -2.15 -2.75 -2.16
C PHE A 3 -1.85 -1.73 -3.26
N THR A 4 -2.89 -1.29 -3.95
CA THR A 4 -2.78 -0.23 -4.96
C THR A 4 -3.56 0.98 -4.46
N VAL A 5 -2.92 2.14 -4.39
CA VAL A 5 -3.53 3.40 -3.95
C VAL A 5 -3.68 4.29 -5.15
N VAL A 6 -4.89 4.81 -5.38
CA VAL A 6 -5.23 5.71 -6.48
C VAL A 6 -5.70 7.04 -5.90
N ASP A 7 -5.14 8.14 -6.37
CA ASP A 7 -5.53 9.50 -6.00
C ASP A 7 -5.48 10.45 -7.20
N GLY A 8 -5.60 11.76 -6.96
CA GLY A 8 -5.57 12.79 -8.01
C GLY A 8 -4.23 12.95 -8.72
N ASN A 9 -3.13 12.46 -8.15
CA ASN A 9 -1.78 12.56 -8.70
C ASN A 9 -1.34 11.28 -9.44
N GLY A 10 -2.16 10.22 -9.42
CA GLY A 10 -1.90 8.96 -10.10
C GLY A 10 -2.13 7.75 -9.19
N ALA A 11 -1.32 6.72 -9.37
CA ALA A 11 -1.40 5.52 -8.54
C ALA A 11 -0.03 4.97 -8.14
N MET A 12 0.01 4.32 -6.98
CA MET A 12 1.17 3.56 -6.49
C MET A 12 0.72 2.17 -6.07
N SER A 13 1.63 1.21 -6.15
CA SER A 13 1.37 -0.17 -5.74
C SER A 13 2.52 -0.71 -4.91
N PHE A 14 2.21 -1.51 -3.90
CA PHE A 14 3.20 -2.15 -3.05
C PHE A 14 2.67 -3.46 -2.48
N VAL A 15 3.59 -4.32 -2.07
CA VAL A 15 3.25 -5.59 -1.42
C VAL A 15 3.56 -5.48 0.07
N ALA A 16 2.57 -5.83 0.90
CA ALA A 16 2.74 -5.86 2.34
C ALA A 16 2.02 -7.07 2.97
N PRO A 17 2.32 -7.40 4.23
CA PRO A 17 1.58 -8.41 4.98
C PRO A 17 0.08 -8.06 5.06
N GLY A 18 -0.79 -9.07 5.13
CA GLY A 18 -2.24 -8.88 5.13
C GLY A 18 -2.77 -7.97 6.25
N TYR A 19 -2.07 -7.88 7.40
CA TYR A 19 -2.47 -6.97 8.48
C TYR A 19 -2.47 -5.49 8.07
N ALA A 20 -1.72 -5.13 7.02
CA ALA A 20 -1.69 -3.78 6.48
C ALA A 20 -3.06 -3.35 5.96
N LEU A 21 -3.94 -4.28 5.57
CA LEU A 21 -5.31 -4.00 5.13
C LEU A 21 -6.08 -3.15 6.16
N LYS A 22 -6.05 -3.55 7.44
CA LYS A 22 -6.73 -2.79 8.51
C LYS A 22 -6.03 -1.47 8.82
N ILE A 23 -4.70 -1.42 8.72
CA ILE A 23 -3.92 -0.20 8.94
C ILE A 23 -4.26 0.86 7.89
N LEU A 24 -4.25 0.50 6.61
CA LEU A 24 -4.58 1.40 5.51
C LEU A 24 -6.05 1.84 5.57
N THR A 25 -6.95 0.94 5.97
CA THR A 25 -8.37 1.28 6.18
C THR A 25 -8.54 2.25 7.36
N ALA A 26 -7.82 2.07 8.45
CA ALA A 26 -7.81 3.01 9.56
C ALA A 26 -7.23 4.36 9.15
N ALA A 27 -6.16 4.39 8.35
CA ALA A 27 -5.64 5.62 7.78
C ALA A 27 -6.68 6.33 6.90
N CYS A 28 -7.49 5.60 6.13
CA CYS A 28 -8.60 6.18 5.36
C CYS A 28 -9.65 6.88 6.24
N SER A 29 -9.84 6.45 7.49
CA SER A 29 -10.78 7.12 8.42
C SER A 29 -10.37 8.56 8.77
N LYS A 30 -9.09 8.90 8.57
CA LYS A 30 -8.55 10.25 8.75
C LYS A 30 -8.67 11.13 7.50
N ARG A 31 -9.35 10.64 6.45
CA ARG A 31 -9.65 11.37 5.21
C ARG A 31 -8.39 11.86 4.47
N PRO A 32 -7.45 10.97 4.12
CA PRO A 32 -6.28 11.35 3.34
C PRO A 32 -6.70 11.89 1.97
N SER A 33 -6.09 13.00 1.56
CA SER A 33 -6.29 13.62 0.24
C SER A 33 -5.54 12.89 -0.88
N ASP A 34 -4.44 12.21 -0.53
CA ASP A 34 -3.52 11.54 -1.44
C ASP A 34 -2.77 10.40 -0.74
N HIS A 35 -1.99 9.65 -1.52
CA HIS A 35 -1.20 8.52 -1.05
C HIS A 35 -0.15 8.93 -0.01
N ARG A 36 0.43 10.14 -0.09
CA ARG A 36 1.42 10.61 0.88
C ARG A 36 0.76 10.78 2.25
N ALA A 37 -0.41 11.43 2.29
CA ALA A 37 -1.21 11.57 3.50
C ALA A 37 -1.67 10.21 4.05
N LEU A 38 -2.11 9.29 3.17
CA LEU A 38 -2.50 7.94 3.57
C LEU A 38 -1.35 7.19 4.26
N ILE A 39 -0.15 7.24 3.68
CA ILE A 39 1.04 6.56 4.24
C ILE A 39 1.52 7.26 5.52
N ALA A 40 1.49 8.59 5.59
CA ALA A 40 1.80 9.33 6.81
C ALA A 40 0.83 8.96 7.96
N TYR A 41 -0.47 8.84 7.68
CA TYR A 41 -1.44 8.36 8.68
C TYR A 41 -1.24 6.88 9.06
N ALA A 42 -0.73 6.06 8.14
CA ALA A 42 -0.40 4.67 8.41
C ALA A 42 0.79 4.52 9.37
N GLU A 43 1.72 5.48 9.36
CA GLU A 43 2.92 5.52 10.21
C GLU A 43 2.56 5.44 11.71
N GLU A 44 1.48 6.10 12.14
CA GLU A 44 1.02 6.05 13.53
C GLU A 44 0.75 4.60 14.00
N TYR A 45 0.30 3.75 13.08
CA TYR A 45 -0.05 2.36 13.33
C TYR A 45 1.13 1.40 13.13
N ASP A 46 1.94 1.60 12.10
CA ASP A 46 3.16 0.83 11.82
C ASP A 46 4.21 1.70 11.09
N PRO A 47 5.17 2.31 11.81
CA PRO A 47 6.20 3.14 11.21
C PRO A 47 7.06 2.39 10.19
N ARG A 48 7.35 1.10 10.44
CA ARG A 48 8.20 0.29 9.56
C ARG A 48 7.53 0.02 8.21
N LEU A 49 6.20 -0.13 8.21
CA LEU A 49 5.42 -0.24 6.97
C LEU A 49 5.51 1.07 6.17
N ALA A 50 5.27 2.21 6.81
CA ALA A 50 5.31 3.52 6.16
C ALA A 50 6.71 3.81 5.59
N ASP A 51 7.76 3.64 6.39
CA ASP A 51 9.15 3.82 5.97
C ASP A 51 9.51 2.94 4.78
N GLY A 52 9.11 1.66 4.82
CA GLY A 52 9.37 0.72 3.73
C GLY A 52 8.71 1.14 2.42
N VAL A 53 7.49 1.66 2.49
CA VAL A 53 6.77 2.17 1.32
C VAL A 53 7.43 3.44 0.78
N VAL A 54 7.71 4.42 1.65
CA VAL A 54 8.33 5.70 1.27
C VAL A 54 9.70 5.48 0.65
N LYS A 55 10.56 4.67 1.30
CA LYS A 55 11.90 4.35 0.80
C LYS A 55 11.85 3.65 -0.55
N GLY A 56 10.95 2.67 -0.72
CA GLY A 56 10.81 1.95 -1.98
C GLY A 56 10.33 2.85 -3.14
N LEU A 57 9.41 3.76 -2.87
CA LEU A 57 8.97 4.74 -3.88
C LEU A 57 10.07 5.71 -4.27
N SER A 58 10.88 6.19 -3.31
CA SER A 58 12.04 7.03 -3.62
C SER A 58 13.02 6.31 -4.53
N GLN A 59 13.34 5.05 -4.24
CA GLN A 59 14.23 4.24 -5.08
C GLN A 59 13.68 4.02 -6.50
N PHE A 60 12.36 3.85 -6.63
CA PHE A 60 11.70 3.76 -7.93
C PHE A 60 11.82 5.07 -8.72
N ASP A 61 11.58 6.20 -8.06
CA ASP A 61 11.66 7.53 -8.66
C ASP A 61 13.10 7.83 -9.14
N ASP A 62 14.10 7.58 -8.28
CA ASP A 62 15.52 7.75 -8.60
C ASP A 62 15.95 6.91 -9.82
N ALA A 63 15.51 5.64 -9.87
CA ALA A 63 15.83 4.73 -10.98
C ALA A 63 15.19 5.19 -12.30
N ARG A 64 14.03 5.84 -12.24
CA ARG A 64 13.34 6.36 -13.42
C ARG A 64 13.99 7.62 -13.95
N ASP A 65 14.41 8.53 -13.07
CA ASP A 65 15.10 9.77 -13.47
C ASP A 65 16.47 9.49 -14.11
N GLN A 66 17.12 8.40 -13.72
CA GLN A 66 18.38 7.94 -14.31
C GLN A 66 18.19 7.23 -15.67
N ALA A 67 16.97 6.88 -16.06
CA ALA A 67 16.68 6.13 -17.29
C ALA A 67 16.56 7.03 -18.53
N ALA A 68 17.68 7.65 -18.96
CA ALA A 68 17.88 8.13 -20.34
C ALA A 68 18.29 6.94 -21.26
N PRO A 69 18.24 7.03 -22.61
CA PRO A 69 18.34 5.85 -23.45
C PRO A 69 19.79 5.35 -23.54
N ALA A 70 20.12 4.34 -22.74
CA ALA A 70 20.63 3.04 -23.17
C ALA A 70 21.60 2.39 -22.17
N THR A 71 21.54 1.06 -22.17
CA THR A 71 22.64 0.11 -21.98
C THR A 71 22.76 -0.57 -20.61
N LYS A 72 22.37 -1.86 -20.66
CA LYS A 72 22.73 -3.03 -19.85
C LYS A 72 22.12 -3.17 -18.44
N PRO A 73 21.60 -4.38 -18.13
CA PRO A 73 21.13 -4.71 -16.79
C PRO A 73 22.31 -5.03 -15.88
N ALA A 74 22.37 -4.39 -14.72
CA ALA A 74 23.20 -4.87 -13.63
C ALA A 74 22.50 -6.06 -12.96
N SER A 75 23.16 -7.22 -12.98
CA SER A 75 22.76 -8.38 -12.19
C SER A 75 22.98 -8.10 -10.70
N ALA A 76 22.04 -8.53 -9.87
CA ALA A 76 22.35 -8.90 -8.48
C ALA A 76 21.55 -10.16 -8.16
N ALA A 77 22.29 -11.25 -7.98
CA ALA A 77 21.81 -12.47 -7.36
C ALA A 77 22.00 -12.37 -5.84
N ASP A 78 21.19 -13.17 -5.13
CA ASP A 78 21.08 -13.37 -3.68
C ASP A 78 20.49 -12.23 -2.86
N GLU A 79 19.20 -12.36 -2.52
CA GLU A 79 18.65 -11.90 -1.24
C GLU A 79 17.31 -12.60 -0.96
N ALA A 80 17.07 -12.94 0.31
CA ALA A 80 15.89 -13.62 0.82
C ALA A 80 14.59 -13.12 0.18
N VAL A 81 13.59 -14.00 -0.04
CA VAL A 81 12.30 -13.69 -0.69
C VAL A 81 11.71 -12.37 -0.14
N THR A 82 12.08 -11.28 -0.78
CA THR A 82 11.74 -9.91 -0.37
C THR A 82 10.53 -9.54 -1.20
N ALA A 83 9.51 -9.01 -0.54
CA ALA A 83 8.32 -8.56 -1.23
C ALA A 83 8.72 -7.60 -2.36
N PRO A 84 8.09 -7.66 -3.56
CA PRO A 84 8.39 -6.75 -4.64
C PRO A 84 8.37 -5.29 -4.17
N PRO A 85 9.35 -4.46 -4.58
CA PRO A 85 9.44 -3.10 -4.08
C PRO A 85 8.20 -2.27 -4.48
N PRO A 86 7.80 -1.28 -3.67
CA PRO A 86 6.83 -0.27 -4.05
C PRO A 86 7.18 0.40 -5.38
N PHE A 87 6.17 0.75 -6.18
CA PHE A 87 6.36 1.46 -7.45
C PHE A 87 5.19 2.40 -7.77
N ARG A 88 5.43 3.38 -8.66
CA ARG A 88 4.38 4.20 -9.26
C ARG A 88 3.84 3.57 -10.54
N VAL A 89 2.55 3.73 -10.79
CA VAL A 89 1.90 3.31 -12.03
C VAL A 89 2.05 4.44 -13.05
N VAL A 90 2.99 4.27 -13.97
CA VAL A 90 3.44 5.32 -14.91
C VAL A 90 3.41 4.89 -16.37
N ASP A 91 3.23 3.60 -16.63
CA ASP A 91 3.18 2.99 -17.95
C ASP A 91 2.34 1.70 -17.93
N GLU A 92 2.21 1.04 -19.08
CA GLU A 92 1.42 -0.19 -19.20
C GLU A 92 2.03 -1.37 -18.42
N LEU A 93 3.35 -1.41 -18.27
CA LEU A 93 4.01 -2.48 -17.52
C LEU A 93 3.67 -2.38 -16.03
N THR A 94 3.85 -1.20 -15.45
CA THR A 94 3.50 -0.91 -14.05
C THR A 94 2.00 -0.97 -13.81
N ARG A 95 1.16 -0.63 -14.80
CA ARG A 95 -0.30 -0.81 -14.73
C ARG A 95 -0.68 -2.28 -14.60
N ARG A 96 -0.14 -3.17 -15.44
CA ARG A 96 -0.43 -4.62 -15.34
C ARG A 96 0.03 -5.18 -13.99
N ARG A 97 1.25 -4.86 -13.59
CA ARG A 97 1.82 -5.29 -12.29
C ARG A 97 1.00 -4.82 -11.09
N SER A 98 0.38 -3.64 -11.14
CA SER A 98 -0.44 -3.14 -10.02
C SER A 98 -1.78 -3.88 -9.86
N LEU A 99 -2.18 -4.63 -10.88
CA LEU A 99 -3.42 -5.43 -10.92
C LEU A 99 -3.17 -6.93 -10.71
N GLU A 100 -1.92 -7.37 -10.59
CA GLU A 100 -1.57 -8.76 -10.31
C GLU A 100 -1.69 -9.06 -8.81
N PRO A 101 -2.60 -9.95 -8.36
CA PRO A 101 -2.72 -10.29 -6.95
C PRO A 101 -1.46 -10.91 -6.37
N GLU A 102 -1.22 -10.66 -5.08
CA GLU A 102 -0.05 -11.19 -4.38
C GLU A 102 -0.44 -11.98 -3.14
N HIS A 103 -0.08 -13.27 -3.14
CA HIS A 103 -0.34 -14.18 -2.03
C HIS A 103 -1.82 -14.16 -1.62
N ALA A 104 -2.15 -13.44 -0.54
CA ALA A 104 -3.49 -13.30 0.01
C ALA A 104 -4.43 -12.36 -0.78
N GLY A 105 -3.97 -11.74 -1.87
CA GLY A 105 -4.82 -11.04 -2.84
C GLY A 105 -4.36 -9.62 -3.22
N LEU A 106 -5.31 -8.81 -3.68
CA LEU A 106 -5.17 -7.44 -4.16
C LEU A 106 -6.33 -6.58 -3.65
N VAL A 107 -5.99 -5.44 -3.05
CA VAL A 107 -6.96 -4.42 -2.63
C VAL A 107 -6.56 -3.06 -3.22
N VAL A 108 -7.54 -2.34 -3.77
CA VAL A 108 -7.37 -0.99 -4.31
C VAL A 108 -8.01 0.04 -3.36
N PHE A 109 -7.22 0.99 -2.88
CA PHE A 109 -7.66 2.15 -2.14
C PHE A 109 -7.78 3.33 -3.10
N ASN A 110 -8.98 3.59 -3.61
CA ASN A 110 -9.27 4.75 -4.44
C ASN A 110 -9.69 5.93 -3.55
N LEU A 111 -8.76 6.84 -3.29
CA LEU A 111 -8.96 7.98 -2.39
C LEU A 111 -9.90 9.02 -3.03
N THR A 112 -9.78 9.25 -4.34
CA THR A 112 -10.63 10.20 -5.08
C THR A 112 -12.10 9.79 -5.03
N ALA A 113 -12.38 8.50 -5.27
CA ALA A 113 -13.73 7.95 -5.23
C ALA A 113 -14.18 7.52 -3.83
N LYS A 114 -13.30 7.60 -2.82
CA LYS A 114 -13.51 7.12 -1.44
C LYS A 114 -13.96 5.65 -1.40
N ARG A 115 -13.31 4.80 -2.19
CA ARG A 115 -13.64 3.37 -2.30
C ARG A 115 -12.46 2.48 -1.93
N ILE A 116 -12.76 1.42 -1.20
CA ILE A 116 -11.85 0.30 -0.97
C ILE A 116 -12.39 -0.89 -1.76
N VAL A 117 -11.74 -1.22 -2.87
CA VAL A 117 -12.12 -2.29 -3.80
C VAL A 117 -11.32 -3.55 -3.46
N GLN A 118 -12.01 -4.64 -3.15
CA GLN A 118 -11.40 -5.90 -2.71
C GLN A 118 -11.37 -6.93 -3.84
N ILE A 119 -10.62 -6.61 -4.92
CA ILE A 119 -10.49 -7.45 -6.13
C ILE A 119 -10.25 -8.92 -5.76
N GLN A 120 -9.33 -9.16 -4.82
CA GLN A 120 -9.17 -10.45 -4.18
C GLN A 120 -8.74 -10.22 -2.72
N ASN A 121 -9.49 -10.76 -1.77
CA ASN A 121 -9.12 -10.71 -0.36
C ASN A 121 -9.42 -12.05 0.32
N SER A 122 -8.39 -12.89 0.45
CA SER A 122 -8.45 -14.14 1.20
C SER A 122 -7.88 -14.01 2.62
N TYR A 123 -7.53 -12.79 3.05
CA TYR A 123 -6.88 -12.59 4.35
C TYR A 123 -7.89 -12.47 5.49
N ALA A 124 -8.83 -11.53 5.38
CA ALA A 124 -9.84 -11.29 6.41
C ALA A 124 -10.99 -10.44 5.86
N VAL A 125 -12.20 -10.63 6.39
CA VAL A 125 -13.32 -9.71 6.13
C VAL A 125 -12.96 -8.31 6.59
N LEU A 126 -13.06 -7.33 5.69
CA LEU A 126 -12.86 -5.93 6.01
C LEU A 126 -14.17 -5.30 6.48
N LEU A 127 -14.14 -4.69 7.66
CA LEU A 127 -15.30 -4.03 8.27
C LEU A 127 -15.16 -2.51 8.20
N ARG A 128 -16.29 -1.80 8.17
CA ARG A 128 -16.30 -0.33 8.22
C ARG A 128 -15.82 0.23 9.55
N LYS A 129 -16.10 -0.49 10.64
CA LYS A 129 -15.72 -0.15 12.01
C LYS A 129 -15.05 -1.37 12.63
N ASP A 130 -13.83 -1.20 13.09
CA ASP A 130 -13.05 -2.30 13.65
C ASP A 130 -11.89 -1.77 14.51
N ARG A 131 -11.08 -2.69 15.01
CA ARG A 131 -9.84 -2.45 15.73
C ARG A 131 -8.67 -3.23 15.14
N GLY A 132 -7.48 -2.69 15.32
CA GLY A 132 -6.22 -3.34 14.98
C GLY A 132 -5.19 -3.19 16.09
N ARG A 133 -4.11 -3.96 16.00
CA ARG A 133 -2.96 -3.81 16.91
C ARG A 133 -1.99 -2.81 16.34
N LEU A 134 -1.52 -1.88 17.17
CA LEU A 134 -0.36 -1.07 16.84
C LEU A 134 0.86 -1.98 16.67
N ARG A 135 1.80 -1.52 15.85
CA ARG A 135 3.05 -2.22 15.59
C ARG A 135 4.21 -1.27 15.84
N ARG A 136 5.29 -1.81 16.41
CA ARG A 136 6.55 -1.11 16.67
C ARG A 136 7.69 -2.02 16.25
N ASN A 137 8.65 -1.47 15.50
CA ASN A 137 9.77 -2.22 14.95
C ASN A 137 9.33 -3.47 14.14
N GLY A 138 8.18 -3.38 13.45
CA GLY A 138 7.60 -4.47 12.67
C GLY A 138 6.92 -5.57 13.49
N ARG A 139 6.76 -5.41 14.81
CA ARG A 139 6.10 -6.38 15.70
C ARG A 139 4.84 -5.80 16.33
N PRO A 140 3.76 -6.58 16.52
CA PRO A 140 2.56 -6.11 17.19
C PRO A 140 2.83 -5.82 18.67
N VAL A 141 2.25 -4.74 19.20
CA VAL A 141 2.25 -4.43 20.63
C VAL A 141 0.87 -4.68 21.26
N ARG A 142 0.79 -4.61 22.58
CA ARG A 142 -0.47 -4.83 23.31
C ARG A 142 -1.52 -3.74 23.03
N LYS A 143 -1.08 -2.52 22.69
CA LYS A 143 -1.95 -1.37 22.41
C LYS A 143 -2.74 -1.56 21.12
N LEU A 144 -4.03 -1.28 21.18
CA LEU A 144 -4.96 -1.33 20.05
C LEU A 144 -5.24 0.10 19.54
N TYR A 145 -5.58 0.19 18.26
CA TYR A 145 -6.28 1.32 17.68
C TYR A 145 -7.68 0.88 17.26
N THR A 146 -8.59 1.84 17.15
CA THR A 146 -9.93 1.66 16.58
C THR A 146 -10.10 2.61 15.41
N TYR A 147 -10.94 2.24 14.45
CA TYR A 147 -11.32 3.12 13.36
C TYR A 147 -12.80 2.93 13.00
N GLU A 148 -13.35 3.95 12.37
CA GLU A 148 -14.66 3.94 11.75
C GLU A 148 -14.57 4.74 10.44
N LEU A 149 -14.83 4.08 9.32
CA LEU A 149 -14.80 4.74 8.02
C LEU A 149 -15.91 5.80 7.93
N PRO A 150 -15.61 7.01 7.43
CA PRO A 150 -16.61 8.02 7.17
C PRO A 150 -17.74 7.51 6.27
N ALA A 151 -18.94 8.07 6.43
CA ALA A 151 -20.15 7.59 5.77
C ALA A 151 -20.05 7.58 4.24
N ASP A 152 -19.28 8.50 3.67
CA ASP A 152 -19.05 8.65 2.23
C ASP A 152 -18.01 7.66 1.66
N TRP A 153 -17.35 6.86 2.50
CA TRP A 153 -16.51 5.77 2.04
C TRP A 153 -17.31 4.50 1.76
N SER A 154 -16.94 3.73 0.76
CA SER A 154 -17.53 2.41 0.47
C SER A 154 -16.46 1.31 0.44
N ILE A 155 -16.80 0.14 0.98
CA ILE A 155 -16.05 -1.10 0.78
C ILE A 155 -16.83 -1.94 -0.25
N VAL A 156 -16.18 -2.31 -1.34
CA VAL A 156 -16.80 -3.05 -2.46
C VAL A 156 -15.94 -4.26 -2.83
N PRO A 157 -16.53 -5.33 -3.38
CA PRO A 157 -15.76 -6.39 -4.03
C PRO A 157 -14.98 -5.83 -5.23
#